data_AF-A0A380HPR4-F1
#
_entry.id   AF-A0A380HPR4-F1
#
_cell.length_a   1.000
_cell.length_b   1.000
_cell.length_c   1.000
_cell.angle_alpha   90.00
_cell.angle_beta   90.00
_cell.angle_gamma   90.00
#
_symmetry.space_group_name_H-M   'P 1'
#
loop_
_entity.id
_entity.type
_entity.pdbx_description
1 polymer ?
#
loop_
_entity_poly.entity_id
_entity_poly.type
_entity_poly.pdbx_seq_one_letter_code
_entity_poly.pdbx_strand_id
1 'polypeptide(L)' 'MKLLNIFSLICSIFIGMIIIYGVVMMVGDALGITTFNNQLLIVGLSLVLLSGLLGKSKPRLSTFVLFIGFIIVIIN' A
#
# COMPACT_ATOMS: atom_id res chain seq x y z
N MET A 1 20.38 -6.78 14.72
CA MET A 1 19.01 -7.23 14.39
C MET A 1 17.89 -6.33 14.92
N LYS A 2 18.00 -5.72 16.13
CA LYS A 2 16.95 -4.82 16.66
C LYS A 2 16.72 -3.53 15.83
N LEU A 3 17.80 -2.95 15.29
CA LEU A 3 17.72 -1.72 14.47
C LEU A 3 16.92 -1.92 13.16
N LEU A 4 17.17 -3.02 12.46
CA LEU A 4 16.44 -3.39 11.23
C LEU A 4 14.95 -3.60 11.49
N ASN A 5 14.58 -4.17 12.64
CA ASN A 5 13.17 -4.29 13.03
C ASN A 5 12.51 -2.92 13.28
N ILE A 6 13.24 -1.97 13.87
CA ILE A 6 12.74 -0.61 14.10
C ILE A 6 12.54 0.12 12.76
N PHE A 7 13.51 0.04 11.85
CA PHE A 7 13.37 0.61 10.51
C PHE A 7 12.21 -0.03 9.72
N SER A 8 12.08 -1.36 9.80
CA SER A 8 10.96 -2.09 9.20
C SER A 8 9.61 -1.64 9.78
N LEU A 9 9.54 -1.40 11.09
CA LEU A 9 8.34 -0.90 11.76
C LEU A 9 7.97 0.49 11.24
N ILE A 10 8.94 1.41 11.21
CA ILE A 10 8.72 2.78 10.71
C ILE A 10 8.26 2.75 9.24
N CYS A 11 8.90 1.95 8.38
CA CYS A 11 8.45 1.78 7.00
C CYS A 11 7.02 1.23 6.90
N SER A 12 6.65 0.24 7.71
CA SER A 12 5.29 -0.31 7.70
C SER A 12 4.23 0.73 8.09
N ILE A 13 4.54 1.58 9.07
CA ILE A 13 3.67 2.69 9.49
C ILE A 13 3.55 3.72 8.38
N PHE A 14 4.66 4.07 7.74
CA PHE A 14 4.69 5.04 6.64
C PHE A 14 3.88 4.55 5.44
N ILE A 15 4.03 3.28 5.05
CA ILE A 15 3.24 2.66 3.98
C ILE A 15 1.75 2.64 4.36
N GLY A 16 1.42 2.36 5.61
CA GLY A 16 0.05 2.45 6.11
C GLY A 16 -0.55 3.86 5.92
N MET A 17 0.20 4.91 6.25
CA MET A 17 -0.25 6.30 6.03
C MET A 17 -0.45 6.62 4.55
N ILE A 18 0.44 6.13 3.66
CA ILE A 18 0.31 6.34 2.21
C ILE A 18 -0.94 5.64 1.67
N ILE A 19 -1.25 4.42 2.15
CA ILE A 19 -2.48 3.71 1.76
C ILE A 19 -3.71 4.51 2.18
N ILE A 20 -3.77 5.00 3.43
CA ILE A 20 -4.88 5.81 3.92
C ILE A 20 -5.04 7.07 3.07
N TYR A 21 -3.93 7.77 2.81
CA TYR A 21 -3.94 8.96 1.96
C TYR A 21 -4.47 8.64 0.56
N GLY A 22 -4.00 7.56 -0.07
CA GLY A 22 -4.46 7.12 -1.38
C GLY A 22 -5.95 6.77 -1.41
N VAL A 23 -6.49 6.15 -0.35
CA VAL A 23 -7.93 5.85 -0.24
C VAL A 23 -8.76 7.13 -0.09
N VAL A 24 -8.34 8.08 0.76
CA VAL A 24 -9.02 9.38 0.91
C VAL A 24 -9.05 10.13 -0.42
N MET A 25 -7.93 10.09 -1.12
CA MET A 25 -7.73 10.67 -2.44
C MET A 25 -8.65 10.04 -3.50
N MET A 26 -8.82 8.70 -3.50
CA MET A 26 -9.79 8.00 -4.38
C MET A 26 -11.24 8.38 -4.08
N VAL A 27 -11.59 8.53 -2.81
CA VAL A 27 -12.94 8.99 -2.41
C VAL A 27 -13.16 10.44 -2.85
N GLY A 28 -12.13 11.28 -2.75
CA GLY A 28 -12.15 12.65 -3.27
C GLY A 28 -12.37 12.71 -4.78
N ASP A 29 -11.78 11.78 -5.54
CA ASP A 29 -11.96 11.62 -6.98
C ASP A 29 -13.39 11.15 -7.33
N ALA A 30 -13.92 10.16 -6.61
CA ALA A 30 -15.31 9.71 -6.76
C ALA A 30 -16.35 10.80 -6.43
N LEU A 31 -16.00 11.74 -5.52
CA LEU A 31 -16.83 12.89 -5.16
C LEU A 31 -16.60 14.11 -6.08
N GLY A 32 -15.69 14.03 -7.05
CA GLY A 32 -15.36 15.13 -7.95
C GLY A 32 -14.64 16.31 -7.30
N ILE A 33 -14.10 16.13 -6.08
CA ILE A 33 -13.40 17.15 -5.29
C ILE A 33 -11.94 17.28 -5.72
N THR A 34 -11.33 16.18 -6.20
CA THR A 34 -9.93 16.10 -6.63
C THR A 34 -9.84 15.29 -7.92
N THR A 35 -8.98 15.64 -8.87
CA THR A 35 -8.74 14.83 -10.07
C THR A 35 -7.30 14.35 -10.12
N PHE A 36 -7.07 13.06 -9.90
CA PHE A 36 -5.72 12.50 -9.96
C PHE A 36 -5.69 11.14 -10.67
N ASN A 37 -5.07 11.14 -11.84
CA ASN A 37 -5.01 10.01 -12.77
C ASN A 37 -4.16 8.81 -12.30
N ASN A 38 -3.38 8.95 -11.20
CA ASN A 38 -2.39 7.95 -10.79
C ASN A 38 -2.54 7.45 -9.34
N GLN A 39 -3.66 7.74 -8.66
CA GLN A 39 -3.88 7.33 -7.26
C GLN A 39 -3.95 5.79 -7.10
N LEU A 40 -4.63 5.10 -8.02
CA LEU A 40 -4.70 3.63 -8.05
C LEU A 40 -3.30 3.00 -8.10
N LEU A 41 -2.41 3.54 -8.96
CA LEU A 41 -1.03 3.10 -9.08
C LEU A 41 -0.24 3.27 -7.77
N ILE A 42 -0.41 4.41 -7.09
CA ILE A 42 0.23 4.69 -5.78
C ILE A 42 -0.25 3.70 -4.72
N VAL A 43 -1.56 3.47 -4.62
CA VAL A 43 -2.15 2.51 -3.66
C VAL A 43 -1.68 1.09 -3.95
N GLY A 44 -1.67 0.69 -5.23
CA GLY A 44 -1.22 -0.63 -5.67
C GLY A 44 0.25 -0.90 -5.34
N LEU A 45 1.16 0.03 -5.65
CA LEU A 45 2.58 -0.08 -5.30
C LEU A 45 2.81 -0.13 -3.78
N SER A 46 2.05 0.66 -3.02
CA SER A 46 2.12 0.69 -1.57
C SER A 46 1.72 -0.66 -0.95
N LEU A 47 0.68 -1.30 -1.48
CA LEU A 47 0.25 -2.64 -1.06
C LEU A 47 1.31 -3.70 -1.40
N VAL A 48 1.92 -3.65 -2.59
CA VAL A 48 3.02 -4.55 -2.97
C VAL A 48 4.21 -4.39 -2.02
N LEU A 49 4.62 -3.17 -1.69
CA LEU A 49 5.71 -2.93 -0.73
C LEU A 49 5.35 -3.42 0.68
N LEU A 50 4.12 -3.19 1.14
CA LEU A 50 3.64 -3.67 2.44
C LEU A 50 3.68 -5.20 2.52
N SER A 51 3.33 -5.88 1.44
CA SER A 51 3.36 -7.33 1.38
C SER A 51 4.77 -7.90 1.58
N GLY A 52 5.80 -7.27 1.01
CA GLY A 52 7.19 -7.68 1.18
C GLY A 52 7.68 -7.56 2.63
N LEU A 53 7.21 -6.53 3.34
CA LEU A 53 7.45 -6.34 4.78
C LEU A 53 6.71 -7.37 5.65
N LEU A 54 5.45 -7.70 5.30
CA LEU A 54 4.62 -8.68 6.02
C LEU A 54 5.03 -10.14 5.76
N GLY A 55 5.77 -10.42 4.68
CA GLY A 55 6.15 -11.77 4.26
C GLY A 55 6.93 -12.56 5.30
N LYS A 56 7.69 -11.86 6.16
CA LYS A 56 8.45 -12.50 7.26
C LYS A 56 7.60 -12.91 8.46
N SER A 57 6.48 -12.23 8.71
CA SER A 57 5.67 -12.46 9.92
C SER A 57 4.37 -13.20 9.64
N LYS A 58 3.73 -12.95 8.48
CA LYS A 58 2.45 -13.56 8.11
C LYS A 58 2.43 -13.85 6.60
N PRO A 59 3.03 -14.98 6.17
CA PRO A 59 3.23 -15.28 4.75
C PRO A 59 1.91 -15.35 3.95
N ARG A 60 0.84 -15.94 4.51
CA ARG A 60 -0.47 -16.02 3.83
C ARG A 60 -1.12 -14.66 3.59
N LEU A 61 -1.00 -13.74 4.56
CA LEU A 61 -1.56 -12.39 4.49
C LEU A 61 -0.75 -11.53 3.52
N SER A 62 0.58 -11.70 3.53
CA SER A 62 1.49 -11.08 2.55
C SER A 62 1.11 -11.45 1.12
N THR A 63 0.96 -12.74 0.81
CA THR A 63 0.60 -13.17 -0.56
C THR A 63 -0.72 -12.58 -1.03
N PHE A 64 -1.73 -12.50 -0.15
CA PHE A 64 -3.02 -11.91 -0.49
C PHE A 64 -2.92 -10.40 -0.78
N VAL A 65 -2.19 -9.66 0.06
CA VAL A 65 -1.96 -8.22 -0.11
C VAL A 65 -1.13 -7.94 -1.37
N LEU A 66 -0.14 -8.79 -1.67
CA LEU A 66 0.68 -8.71 -2.88
C LEU A 66 -0.20 -8.91 -4.11
N PHE A 67 -1.05 -9.94 -4.10
CA PHE A 67 -1.95 -10.24 -5.20
C PHE A 67 -2.93 -9.09 -5.50
N ILE A 68 -3.53 -8.52 -4.44
CA ILE A 68 -4.42 -7.36 -4.58
C ILE A 68 -3.65 -6.14 -5.10
N GLY A 69 -2.49 -5.82 -4.53
CA GLY A 69 -1.66 -4.71 -4.98
C GLY A 69 -1.26 -4.84 -6.45
N PHE A 70 -0.91 -6.06 -6.88
CA PHE A 70 -0.53 -6.35 -8.26
C PHE A 70 -1.71 -6.20 -9.23
N ILE A 71 -2.90 -6.69 -8.87
CA ILE A 71 -4.12 -6.50 -9.67
C ILE A 71 -4.44 -5.01 -9.82
N ILE A 72 -4.34 -4.24 -8.74
CA ILE A 72 -4.62 -2.79 -8.76
C ILE A 72 -3.65 -2.06 -9.68
N VAL A 73 -2.36 -2.42 -9.67
CA VAL A 73 -1.35 -1.83 -10.58
C VAL A 73 -1.63 -2.18 -12.05
N ILE A 74 -2.08 -3.40 -12.35
CA ILE A 74 -2.40 -3.82 -13.72
C ILE A 74 -3.67 -3.17 -14.27
N ILE A 75 -4.66 -2.90 -13.41
CA ILE A 75 -5.96 -2.35 -13.81
C ILE A 75 -5.92 -0.83 -14.01
N ASN A 76 -5.01 -0.12 -13.35
CA ASN A 76 -4.80 1.33 -13.52
C ASN A 76 -4.34 1.69 -14.94
#